data_AF-A0A929H2V1-F1
#
_entry.id   AF-A0A929H2V1-F1
#
_cell.length_a   1.000
_cell.length_b   1.000
_cell.length_c   1.000
_cell.angle_alpha   90.00
_cell.angle_beta   90.00
_cell.angle_gamma   90.00
#
_symmetry.space_group_name_H-M   'P 1'
#
loop_
_entity.id
_entity.type
_entity.pdbx_description
1 polymer ?
#
loop_
_entity_poly.entity_id
_entity_poly.type
_entity_poly.pdbx_seq_one_letter_code
_entity_poly.pdbx_strand_id
1 'polypeptide(L)' 'MDIQTATKEQIIYVLDELPPESLREVQQFLDYLRFKSQKRAGEPAVAIGGLLEGYRFTEEDIAQARREMWGRVDGSTQ' A
#
# COMPACT_ATOMS: atom_id res chain seq x y z
N MET A 1 5.45 -12.62 -23.24
CA MET A 1 6.34 -13.47 -22.43
C MET A 1 5.68 -13.62 -21.08
N ASP A 2 5.16 -14.80 -20.81
CA ASP A 2 4.48 -15.16 -19.56
C ASP A 2 5.43 -15.04 -18.38
N ILE A 3 5.06 -14.24 -17.38
CA ILE A 3 5.78 -14.07 -16.10
C ILE A 3 5.57 -15.32 -15.19
N GLN A 4 5.01 -16.42 -15.74
CA GLN A 4 4.47 -17.54 -14.95
C GLN A 4 5.50 -18.63 -14.59
N THR A 5 6.77 -18.51 -15.00
CA THR A 5 7.80 -19.52 -14.71
C THR A 5 9.15 -18.91 -14.31
N ALA A 6 9.17 -17.88 -13.47
CA ALA A 6 10.34 -17.67 -12.63
C ALA A 6 10.30 -18.74 -11.52
N THR A 7 11.06 -19.83 -11.69
CA THR A 7 11.22 -20.87 -10.67
C THR A 7 11.74 -20.22 -9.38
N LYS A 8 11.34 -20.74 -8.22
CA LYS A 8 11.79 -20.26 -6.90
C LYS A 8 13.32 -20.14 -6.81
N GLU A 9 14.02 -21.04 -7.49
CA GLU A 9 15.48 -21.07 -7.62
C GLU A 9 16.04 -19.83 -8.31
N GLN A 10 15.40 -19.38 -9.40
CA GLN A 10 15.80 -18.18 -10.13
C GLN A 10 15.67 -16.93 -9.25
N ILE A 11 14.62 -16.87 -8.42
CA ILE A 11 14.41 -15.78 -7.48
C ILE A 11 15.50 -15.78 -6.42
N ILE A 12 15.82 -16.93 -5.83
CA ILE A 12 16.89 -17.05 -4.82
C ILE A 12 18.24 -16.57 -5.39
N TYR A 13 18.57 -17.00 -6.62
CA TYR A 13 19.80 -16.58 -7.28
C TYR A 13 19.89 -15.06 -7.44
N VAL A 14 18.80 -14.40 -7.86
CA VAL A 14 18.76 -12.93 -7.97
C VAL A 14 18.88 -12.25 -6.60
N LEU A 15 18.37 -12.86 -5.53
CA LEU A 15 18.51 -12.31 -4.18
C LEU A 15 19.97 -12.34 -3.68
N ASP A 16 20.73 -13.37 -4.04
CA ASP A 16 22.14 -13.49 -3.66
C ASP A 16 23.04 -12.45 -4.35
N GLU A 17 22.62 -11.91 -5.49
CA GLU A 17 23.34 -10.86 -6.22
C GLU A 17 23.03 -9.43 -5.72
N LEU A 18 22.04 -9.26 -4.83
CA LEU A 18 21.66 -7.94 -4.32
C LEU A 18 22.57 -7.44 -3.20
N PRO A 19 22.82 -6.12 -3.14
CA PRO A 19 23.54 -5.53 -2.02
C PRO A 19 22.71 -5.61 -0.72
N PRO A 20 23.34 -5.66 0.46
CA PRO A 20 22.67 -5.84 1.75
C PRO A 20 21.56 -4.81 2.04
N GLU A 21 21.73 -3.59 1.56
CA GLU A 21 20.77 -2.50 1.71
C GLU A 21 19.46 -2.79 0.98
N SER A 22 19.56 -3.38 -0.23
CA SER A 22 18.40 -3.76 -1.04
C SER A 22 17.68 -4.99 -0.50
N LEU A 23 18.36 -5.88 0.24
CA LEU A 23 17.71 -7.04 0.87
C LEU A 23 16.65 -6.63 1.90
N ARG A 24 16.84 -5.50 2.59
CA ARG A 24 15.84 -4.95 3.51
C ARG A 24 14.56 -4.52 2.76
N GLU A 25 14.71 -3.87 1.62
CA GLU A 25 13.57 -3.45 0.79
C GLU A 25 12.82 -4.66 0.23
N VAL A 26 13.56 -5.68 -0.20
CA VAL A 26 12.96 -6.96 -0.64
C VAL A 26 12.18 -7.61 0.49
N GLN A 27 12.72 -7.64 1.72
CA GLN A 27 12.03 -8.20 2.87
C GLN A 27 10.70 -7.49 3.13
N GLN A 28 10.69 -6.15 3.10
CA GLN A 28 9.47 -5.35 3.23
C GLN A 28 8.46 -5.66 2.13
N PHE A 29 8.93 -5.84 0.89
CA PHE A 29 8.06 -6.19 -0.23
C PHE A 29 7.45 -7.59 -0.07
N LEU A 30 8.23 -8.58 0.37
CA LEU A 30 7.74 -9.93 0.64
C LEU A 30 6.71 -9.95 1.77
N ASP A 31 6.94 -9.19 2.84
CA ASP A 31 5.98 -9.01 3.93
C ASP A 31 4.66 -8.40 3.43
N TYR A 32 4.74 -7.38 2.57
CA TYR A 32 3.57 -6.80 1.92
C TYR A 32 2.82 -7.83 1.05
N LEU A 33 3.53 -8.64 0.26
CA LEU A 33 2.90 -9.67 -0.56
C LEU A 33 2.18 -10.73 0.30
N ARG A 34 2.78 -11.12 1.43
CA ARG A 34 2.16 -12.04 2.40
C ARG A 34 0.91 -11.42 3.03
N PHE A 35 0.98 -10.16 3.42
CA PHE A 35 -0.18 -9.43 3.93
C PHE A 35 -1.31 -9.34 2.90
N LYS A 36 -0.98 -9.02 1.64
CA LYS A 36 -1.95 -8.91 0.54
C LYS A 36 -2.62 -10.24 0.21
N SER A 37 -1.86 -11.35 0.23
CA SER A 37 -2.41 -12.69 -0.02
C SER A 37 -3.36 -13.11 1.11
N GLN A 38 -3.03 -12.78 2.35
CA GLN A 38 -3.88 -13.01 3.51
C GLN A 38 -5.15 -12.13 3.50
N LYS A 39 -5.04 -10.84 3.14
CA LYS A 39 -6.20 -9.94 3.02
C LYS A 39 -7.20 -10.38 1.95
N ARG A 40 -6.71 -10.90 0.81
CA ARG A 40 -7.59 -11.45 -0.24
C ARG A 40 -8.37 -12.69 0.21
N ALA A 41 -7.90 -13.39 1.24
CA ALA A 41 -8.54 -14.59 1.75
C ALA A 41 -9.57 -14.32 2.86
N GLY A 42 -9.65 -13.10 3.40
CA GLY A 42 -10.34 -12.83 4.66
C GLY A 42 -11.65 -12.05 4.58
N GLU A 43 -11.74 -10.96 3.81
CA GLU A 43 -12.90 -10.08 3.89
C GLU A 43 -13.23 -9.46 2.52
N PRO A 44 -14.49 -9.52 2.06
CA PRO A 44 -14.91 -8.73 0.92
C PRO A 44 -14.69 -7.26 1.27
N ALA A 45 -13.97 -6.53 0.42
CA ALA A 45 -13.88 -5.08 0.55
C ALA A 45 -15.30 -4.51 0.58
N VAL A 46 -15.73 -4.00 1.73
CA VAL A 46 -17.07 -3.42 1.87
C VAL A 46 -17.09 -2.17 1.00
N ALA A 47 -17.93 -2.20 -0.04
CA ALA A 47 -18.13 -1.04 -0.90
C ALA A 47 -18.73 0.10 -0.05
N ILE A 48 -17.92 1.10 0.26
CA ILE A 48 -18.35 2.28 1.02
C ILE A 48 -19.34 3.12 0.19
N GLY A 49 -19.43 2.88 -1.12
CA GLY A 49 -20.36 3.57 -2.02
C GLY A 49 -21.83 3.51 -1.59
N GLY A 50 -22.30 2.40 -1.03
CA GLY A 50 -23.67 2.30 -0.50
C GLY A 50 -23.86 3.04 0.84
N LEU A 51 -22.80 3.16 1.64
CA LEU A 51 -22.83 3.90 2.91
C LEU A 51 -22.81 5.42 2.70
N LEU A 52 -22.27 5.87 1.57
CA LEU A 52 -22.15 7.28 1.21
C LEU A 52 -23.25 7.73 0.24
N GLU A 53 -24.26 6.89 -0.02
CA GLU A 53 -25.39 7.26 -0.86
C GLU A 53 -26.12 8.46 -0.25
N GLY A 54 -26.27 9.54 -1.02
CA GLY A 54 -26.88 10.79 -0.56
C GLY A 54 -25.90 11.82 0.01
N TYR A 55 -24.65 11.45 0.30
CA TYR A 55 -23.61 12.42 0.64
C TYR A 55 -23.04 13.07 -0.61
N ARG A 56 -23.03 14.41 -0.64
CA ARG A 56 -22.33 15.20 -1.65
C ARG A 56 -21.26 16.03 -0.94
N PHE A 57 -20.02 15.64 -1.14
CA PHE A 57 -18.89 16.44 -0.68
C PHE A 57 -18.71 17.62 -1.62
N THR A 58 -18.60 18.81 -1.05
CA THR A 58 -18.21 20.02 -1.77
C THR A 58 -16.69 20.12 -1.82
N GLU A 59 -16.18 20.97 -2.71
CA GLU A 59 -14.74 21.27 -2.76
C GLU A 59 -14.23 21.84 -1.42
N GLU A 60 -15.07 22.58 -0.71
CA GLU A 60 -14.75 23.15 0.60
C GLU A 60 -14.59 22.07 1.67
N ASP A 61 -15.47 21.07 1.69
CA ASP A 61 -15.39 19.92 2.60
C ASP A 61 -14.08 19.14 2.40
N ILE A 62 -13.71 18.92 1.14
CA ILE A 62 -12.47 18.22 0.76
C ILE A 62 -11.25 19.06 1.16
N ALA A 63 -11.28 20.36 0.93
CA ALA A 63 -10.19 21.27 1.29
C ALA A 63 -10.01 21.36 2.82
N GLN A 64 -11.10 21.38 3.58
CA GLN A 64 -11.06 21.35 5.04
C GLN A 64 -10.49 20.03 5.56
N ALA A 65 -10.99 18.89 5.07
CA ALA A 65 -10.47 17.58 5.45
C ALA A 65 -8.97 17.45 5.16
N ARG A 66 -8.49 17.99 4.03
CA ARG A 66 -7.06 18.02 3.70
C ARG A 66 -6.26 18.85 4.72
N ARG A 67 -6.74 20.04 5.08
CA ARG A 67 -6.08 20.90 6.10
C ARG A 67 -6.05 20.24 7.47
N GLU A 68 -7.12 19.56 7.88
CA GLU A 68 -7.18 18.91 9.19
C GLU A 68 -6.25 17.68 9.28
N MET A 69 -6.18 16.88 8.21
CA MET A 69 -5.36 15.68 8.15
C MET A 69 -3.87 15.99 7.98
N TRP A 70 -3.52 17.02 7.19
CA TRP A 70 -2.14 17.28 6.77
C TRP A 70 -1.58 18.61 7.29
N GLY A 71 -2.42 19.56 7.69
CA GLY A 71 -2.00 20.87 8.20
C GLY A 71 -1.32 20.84 9.57
N ARG A 72 -1.32 19.69 10.26
CA ARG A 72 -0.51 19.49 11.48
C ARG A 72 0.98 19.27 11.17
N VAL A 73 1.35 18.95 9.93
CA VAL A 73 2.75 18.73 9.53
C VAL A 73 3.51 20.06 9.40
N ASP A 74 2.80 21.17 9.22
CA ASP A 74 3.40 22.50 8.99
C ASP A 74 3.55 23.34 10.27
N GLY A 75 3.14 22.81 11.44
CA GLY A 75 3.08 23.54 12.72
C GLY A 75 4.16 23.21 13.75
N SER A 76 5.05 22.24 13.48
CA SER A 76 6.15 21.87 14.39
C SER A 76 7.50 22.21 13.78
N THR A 77 7.71 23.48 13.47
CA THR A 77 9.04 24.11 13.39
C THR A 77 8.89 25.57 13.79
N GLN A 78 8.80 25.82 15.09
CA GLN A 78 9.23 27.09 15.67
C GLN A 78 9.72 26.84 17.09
#